data_AF-A0A6H2GVW6-F1
#
_entry.id   AF-A0A6H2GVW6-F1
#
_cell.length_a   1.000
_cell.length_b   1.000
_cell.length_c   1.000
_cell.angle_alpha   90.00
_cell.angle_beta   90.00
_cell.angle_gamma   90.00
#
_symmetry.space_group_name_H-M   'P 1'
#
loop_
_entity.id
_entity.type
_entity.pdbx_description
1 polymer ?
#
loop_
_entity_poly.entity_id
_entity_poly.type
_entity_poly.pdbx_seq_one_letter_code
_entity_poly.pdbx_strand_id
1 'polypeptide(L)'
;MSLFLTIGGMLLLLVGAMGLISGDWLLIAAGLFGGLVLLALSRIIDLLEDISRQRSGAPFAAGQLAKLMRRSPARSVESELFDVHLNPRGGREYPLLHLGGEAYLRARVFLSYLRQDGDQYTFELPGQEPVTLSRTSGYAEGADLFEFQEQVFVKLRAIGMRAVVDGQKVKLEREPVR
;
A
#
# COMPACT_ATOMS: atom_id res chain seq x y z
N MET A 1 -4.10 5.83 -22.89
CA MET A 1 -5.42 5.71 -23.55
C MET A 1 -6.50 6.45 -22.76
N SER A 2 -6.51 6.38 -21.43
CA SER A 2 -7.45 7.14 -20.58
C SER A 2 -7.35 8.67 -20.71
N LEU A 3 -6.14 9.22 -20.91
CA LEU A 3 -5.95 10.67 -21.12
C LEU A 3 -6.80 11.24 -22.27
N PHE A 4 -6.89 10.53 -23.40
CA PHE A 4 -7.69 10.97 -24.55
C PHE A 4 -9.20 10.96 -24.26
N LEU A 5 -9.66 9.95 -23.51
CA LEU A 5 -11.06 9.86 -23.06
C LEU A 5 -11.41 10.96 -22.06
N THR A 6 -10.48 11.30 -21.17
CA THR A 6 -10.66 12.40 -20.21
C THR A 6 -10.74 13.75 -20.92
N ILE A 7 -9.83 14.01 -21.87
CA ILE A 7 -9.83 15.25 -22.67
C ILE A 7 -11.11 15.34 -23.51
N GLY A 8 -11.50 14.26 -24.20
CA GLY A 8 -12.74 14.20 -24.97
C GLY A 8 -13.99 14.38 -24.10
N GLY A 9 -14.00 13.78 -22.90
CA GLY A 9 -15.07 13.94 -21.93
C GLY A 9 -15.23 15.39 -21.47
N MET A 10 -14.12 16.08 -21.13
CA MET A 10 -14.17 17.51 -20.77
C MET A 10 -14.65 18.40 -21.92
N LEU A 11 -14.21 18.13 -23.16
CA LEU A 11 -14.68 18.87 -24.34
C LEU A 11 -16.19 18.71 -24.53
N LEU A 12 -16.73 17.50 -24.37
CA LEU A 12 -18.17 17.26 -24.46
C LEU A 12 -18.95 17.95 -23.34
N LEU A 13 -18.42 17.99 -22.13
CA LEU A 13 -19.03 18.76 -21.04
C LEU A 13 -19.07 20.26 -21.35
N LEU A 14 -18.01 20.82 -21.95
CA LEU A 14 -17.99 22.22 -22.38
C LEU A 14 -19.04 22.49 -23.47
N VAL A 15 -19.18 21.58 -24.45
CA VAL A 15 -20.23 21.67 -25.47
C VAL A 15 -21.63 21.60 -24.84
N GLY A 16 -21.85 20.70 -23.88
CA GLY A 16 -23.11 20.61 -23.14
C GLY A 16 -23.40 21.87 -22.32
N ALA A 17 -22.38 22.47 -21.71
CA ALA A 17 -22.49 23.74 -20.99
C ALA A 17 -22.83 24.91 -21.93
N MET A 18 -22.30 24.94 -23.15
CA MET A 18 -22.74 25.90 -24.17
C MET A 18 -24.20 25.68 -24.57
N GLY A 19 -24.65 24.43 -24.62
CA GLY A 19 -26.06 24.07 -24.83
C GLY A 19 -27.00 24.69 -23.79
N LEU A 20 -26.56 24.86 -22.54
CA LEU A 20 -27.33 25.53 -21.48
C LEU A 20 -27.55 27.02 -21.80
N ILE A 21 -26.58 27.66 -22.46
CA ILE A 21 -26.65 29.08 -22.84
C ILE A 21 -27.56 29.25 -24.07
N SER A 22 -27.51 28.33 -25.02
CA SER A 22 -28.34 28.38 -26.23
C SER A 22 -29.77 27.86 -26.04
N GLY A 23 -30.05 27.16 -24.93
CA GLY A 23 -31.34 26.52 -24.67
C GLY A 23 -31.59 25.27 -25.52
N ASP A 24 -30.57 24.76 -26.21
CA ASP A 24 -30.69 23.58 -27.06
C ASP A 24 -30.58 22.30 -26.22
N TRP A 25 -31.73 21.69 -25.94
CA TRP A 25 -31.83 20.48 -25.11
C TRP A 25 -31.04 19.30 -25.67
N LEU A 26 -30.88 19.19 -27.00
CA LEU A 26 -30.11 18.12 -27.64
C LEU A 26 -28.63 18.27 -27.34
N LEU A 27 -28.10 19.49 -27.45
CA LEU A 27 -26.71 19.80 -27.11
C LEU A 27 -26.43 19.58 -25.62
N ILE A 28 -27.36 19.98 -24.75
CA ILE A 28 -27.28 19.76 -23.30
C ILE A 28 -27.19 18.24 -23.02
N ALA A 29 -28.15 17.46 -23.53
CA ALA A 29 -28.22 16.03 -23.26
C ALA A 29 -27.01 15.28 -23.83
N ALA A 30 -26.63 15.54 -25.08
CA ALA A 30 -25.50 14.88 -25.73
C ALA A 30 -24.16 15.25 -25.06
N GLY A 31 -23.96 16.53 -24.73
CA GLY A 31 -22.73 17.02 -24.13
C GLY A 31 -22.53 16.56 -22.69
N LEU A 32 -23.56 16.73 -21.82
CA LEU A 32 -23.47 16.31 -20.43
C LEU A 32 -23.41 14.78 -20.30
N PHE A 33 -24.32 14.06 -20.97
CA PHE A 33 -24.38 12.61 -20.84
C PHE A 33 -23.17 11.96 -21.50
N GLY A 34 -22.81 12.38 -22.72
CA GLY A 34 -21.62 11.88 -23.41
C GLY A 34 -20.33 12.18 -22.66
N GLY A 35 -20.18 13.40 -22.14
CA GLY A 35 -19.02 13.80 -21.35
C GLY A 35 -18.87 12.99 -20.06
N LEU A 36 -19.95 12.82 -19.30
CA LEU A 36 -19.95 12.02 -18.08
C LEU A 36 -19.65 10.54 -18.36
N VAL A 37 -20.24 9.96 -19.40
CA VAL A 37 -19.99 8.56 -19.79
C VAL A 37 -18.51 8.36 -20.14
N LEU A 38 -17.90 9.26 -20.91
CA LEU A 38 -16.47 9.15 -21.25
C LEU A 38 -15.56 9.28 -20.03
N LEU A 39 -15.88 10.18 -19.10
CA LEU A 39 -15.12 10.32 -17.85
C LEU A 39 -15.26 9.08 -16.97
N ALA A 40 -16.46 8.52 -16.86
CA ALA A 40 -16.69 7.26 -16.15
C ALA A 40 -15.93 6.10 -16.80
N LEU A 41 -15.93 6.01 -18.13
CA LEU A 41 -15.21 4.97 -18.86
C LEU A 41 -13.69 5.11 -18.68
N SER A 42 -13.17 6.34 -18.69
CA SER A 42 -11.76 6.63 -18.40
C SER A 42 -11.37 6.11 -17.00
N ARG A 43 -12.21 6.38 -15.99
CA ARG A 43 -12.03 5.86 -14.63
C ARG A 43 -12.06 4.34 -14.56
N ILE A 44 -12.95 3.69 -15.31
CA ILE A 44 -13.04 2.23 -15.36
C ILE A 44 -11.77 1.64 -16.00
N ILE A 45 -11.26 2.25 -17.08
CA ILE A 45 -10.02 1.81 -17.72
C ILE A 45 -8.84 1.95 -16.77
N ASP A 46 -8.70 3.08 -16.09
CA ASP A 46 -7.64 3.28 -15.09
C ASP A 46 -7.72 2.20 -13.98
N LEU A 47 -8.93 1.87 -13.52
CA LEU A 47 -9.16 0.81 -12.54
C LEU A 47 -8.79 -0.58 -13.09
N LEU A 48 -9.15 -0.88 -14.34
CA LEU A 48 -8.83 -2.15 -14.98
C LEU A 48 -7.33 -2.29 -15.23
N GLU A 49 -6.65 -1.20 -15.59
CA GLU A 49 -5.21 -1.17 -15.76
C GLU A 49 -4.49 -1.37 -14.41
N ASP A 50 -5.00 -0.76 -13.34
CA ASP A 50 -4.55 -1.00 -11.96
C ASP A 50 -4.73 -2.47 -11.56
N ILE A 51 -5.89 -3.08 -11.84
CA ILE A 51 -6.18 -4.49 -11.54
C ILE A 51 -5.28 -5.43 -12.37
N SER A 52 -5.08 -5.10 -13.65
CA SER A 52 -4.24 -5.89 -14.57
C SER A 52 -2.79 -5.90 -14.09
N ARG A 53 -2.24 -4.74 -13.70
CA ARG A 53 -0.89 -4.65 -13.14
C ARG A 53 -0.73 -5.40 -11.82
N GLN A 54 -1.76 -5.40 -10.98
CA GLN A 54 -1.78 -6.19 -9.75
C GLN A 54 -1.74 -7.70 -10.02
N ARG A 55 -2.36 -8.17 -11.12
CA ARG A 55 -2.30 -9.58 -11.52
C ARG A 55 -1.00 -9.98 -12.22
N SER A 56 -0.25 -9.02 -12.77
CA SER A 56 1.00 -9.29 -13.48
C SER A 56 2.25 -9.24 -12.60
N GLY A 57 2.09 -9.10 -11.28
CA GLY A 57 3.20 -8.96 -10.32
C GLY A 57 4.07 -7.73 -10.53
N ALA A 58 3.55 -6.71 -11.21
CA ALA A 58 4.26 -5.46 -11.38
C ALA A 58 4.41 -4.77 -10.01
N PRO A 59 5.57 -4.14 -9.71
CA PRO A 59 5.76 -3.43 -8.45
C PRO A 59 4.66 -2.39 -8.27
N PHE A 60 4.16 -2.28 -7.04
CA PHE A 60 3.08 -1.33 -6.74
C PHE A 60 3.54 0.08 -7.08
N ALA A 61 2.75 0.80 -7.88
CA ALA A 61 3.00 2.22 -8.08
C ALA A 61 2.97 2.93 -6.73
N ALA A 62 3.93 3.85 -6.47
CA ALA A 62 4.09 4.50 -5.17
C ALA A 62 2.78 5.12 -4.63
N GLY A 63 1.90 5.61 -5.50
CA GLY A 63 0.58 6.14 -5.12
C GLY A 63 -0.42 5.10 -4.61
N GLN A 64 -0.35 3.85 -5.07
CA GLN A 64 -1.21 2.76 -4.56
C GLN A 64 -0.78 2.32 -3.16
N LEU A 65 0.53 2.14 -2.95
CA LEU A 65 1.07 1.81 -1.63
C LEU A 65 0.79 2.92 -0.61
N ALA A 66 0.90 4.19 -1.00
CA ALA A 66 0.50 5.32 -0.17
C ALA A 66 -0.98 5.24 0.28
N LYS A 67 -1.89 4.88 -0.63
CA LYS A 67 -3.32 4.72 -0.32
C LYS A 67 -3.56 3.55 0.64
N LEU A 68 -2.89 2.42 0.44
CA LEU A 68 -2.98 1.25 1.32
C LEU A 68 -2.48 1.58 2.73
N MET A 69 -1.33 2.27 2.84
CA MET A 69 -0.79 2.71 4.11
C MET A 69 -1.70 3.67 4.85
N ARG A 70 -2.32 4.62 4.15
CA ARG A 70 -3.30 5.56 4.76
C ARG A 70 -4.55 4.87 5.29
N ARG A 71 -4.94 3.73 4.69
CA ARG A 71 -6.12 2.95 5.10
C ARG A 71 -5.81 1.93 6.19
N SER A 72 -4.54 1.63 6.44
CA SER A 72 -4.13 0.64 7.42
C SER A 72 -4.08 1.30 8.80
N PRO A 73 -4.99 0.94 9.72
CA PRO A 73 -5.01 1.55 11.05
C PRO A 73 -3.73 1.19 11.81
N ALA A 74 -3.20 2.17 12.55
CA ALA A 74 -2.14 1.90 13.52
C ALA A 74 -2.71 1.07 14.66
N ARG A 75 -2.01 0.01 15.05
CA ARG A 75 -2.42 -0.89 16.14
C ARG A 75 -1.30 -1.00 17.16
N SER A 76 -1.66 -1.26 18.41
CA SER A 76 -0.68 -1.50 19.47
C SER A 76 0.02 -2.82 19.21
N VAL A 77 1.33 -2.78 18.96
CA VAL A 77 2.15 -3.97 18.72
C VAL A 77 2.72 -4.46 20.04
N GLU A 78 2.51 -5.73 20.32
CA GLU A 78 2.96 -6.42 21.53
C GLU A 78 3.67 -7.72 21.14
N SER A 79 4.66 -8.12 21.92
CA SER A 79 5.38 -9.39 21.75
C SER A 79 5.75 -9.88 23.14
N GLU A 80 5.57 -11.18 23.40
CA GLU A 80 6.06 -11.83 24.62
C GLU A 80 7.52 -12.30 24.44
N LEU A 81 8.02 -12.28 23.20
CA LEU A 81 9.32 -12.85 22.83
C LEU A 81 10.45 -11.82 22.89
N PHE A 82 10.12 -10.54 22.75
CA PHE A 82 11.08 -9.44 22.71
C PHE A 82 10.41 -8.09 22.97
N ASP A 83 11.22 -7.10 23.31
CA ASP A 83 10.73 -5.74 23.52
C ASP A 83 10.44 -5.04 22.19
N VAL A 84 9.18 -4.64 22.01
CA VAL A 84 8.76 -3.80 20.89
C VAL A 84 9.30 -2.38 21.11
N HIS A 85 10.11 -1.92 20.17
CA HIS A 85 10.66 -0.57 20.21
C HIS A 85 9.55 0.49 20.10
N LEU A 86 9.76 1.66 20.72
CA LEU A 86 8.79 2.75 20.71
C LEU A 86 8.87 3.55 19.39
N ASN A 87 7.71 4.02 18.93
CA ASN A 87 7.65 4.94 17.81
C ASN A 87 8.16 6.33 18.26
N PRO A 88 8.44 7.28 17.33
CA PRO A 88 8.90 8.62 17.68
C PRO A 88 8.00 9.41 18.63
N ARG A 89 6.73 9.01 18.78
CA ARG A 89 5.74 9.62 19.67
C ARG A 89 5.69 8.95 21.05
N GLY A 90 6.56 7.96 21.30
CA GLY A 90 6.63 7.23 22.56
C GLY A 90 5.62 6.07 22.70
N GLY A 91 4.84 5.77 21.66
CA GLY A 91 3.86 4.69 21.68
C GLY A 91 4.33 3.41 20.97
N ARG A 92 3.62 2.30 21.17
CA ARG A 92 3.84 1.02 20.45
C ARG A 92 2.91 0.85 19.25
N GLU A 93 2.42 1.95 18.71
CA GLU A 93 1.44 1.94 17.63
C GLU A 93 2.14 1.92 16.27
N TYR A 94 1.89 0.87 15.49
CA TYR A 94 2.44 0.70 14.16
C TYR A 94 1.37 0.21 13.18
N PRO A 95 1.42 0.64 11.91
CA PRO A 95 0.51 0.12 10.88
C PRO A 95 0.92 -1.30 10.49
N LEU A 96 -0.04 -2.23 10.55
CA LEU A 96 0.11 -3.58 10.01
C LEU A 96 -0.39 -3.59 8.56
N LEU A 97 0.51 -3.79 7.60
CA LEU A 97 0.17 -3.82 6.18
C LEU A 97 -0.03 -5.28 5.74
N HIS A 98 -1.03 -5.50 4.87
CA HIS A 98 -1.23 -6.78 4.20
C HIS A 98 -1.02 -6.60 2.70
N LEU A 99 0.05 -7.19 2.16
CA LEU A 99 0.44 -7.09 0.76
C LEU A 99 0.68 -8.50 0.22
N GLY A 100 0.05 -8.87 -0.90
CA GLY A 100 0.22 -10.22 -1.47
C GLY A 100 -0.19 -11.37 -0.54
N GLY A 101 -1.12 -11.13 0.41
CA GLY A 101 -1.51 -12.11 1.42
C GLY A 101 -0.53 -12.24 2.60
N GLU A 102 0.51 -11.42 2.64
CA GLU A 102 1.56 -11.46 3.65
C GLU A 102 1.49 -10.23 4.57
N ALA A 103 1.87 -10.43 5.84
CA ALA A 103 1.85 -9.40 6.86
C ALA A 103 3.20 -8.67 6.95
N TYR A 104 3.16 -7.35 6.91
CA TYR A 104 4.31 -6.47 6.96
C TYR A 104 4.19 -5.48 8.11
N LEU A 105 5.32 -5.28 8.82
CA LEU A 105 5.46 -4.25 9.85
C LEU A 105 6.67 -3.38 9.57
N ARG A 106 6.71 -2.19 10.18
CA ARG A 106 7.91 -1.35 10.12
C ARG A 106 9.07 -2.06 10.80
N ALA A 107 10.24 -2.11 10.15
CA ALA A 107 11.46 -2.71 10.71
C ALA A 107 11.86 -2.06 12.04
N ARG A 108 11.52 -0.78 12.23
CA ARG A 108 11.73 -0.06 13.50
C ARG A 108 11.10 -0.73 14.72
N VAL A 109 10.04 -1.54 14.55
CA VAL A 109 9.46 -2.36 15.65
C VAL A 109 10.55 -3.21 16.32
N PHE A 110 11.53 -3.66 15.54
CA PHE A 110 12.61 -4.55 15.95
C PHE A 110 13.93 -3.82 16.19
N LEU A 111 13.94 -2.49 16.35
CA LEU A 111 15.18 -1.69 16.34
C LEU A 111 16.25 -2.19 17.33
N SER A 112 15.83 -2.65 18.51
CA SER A 112 16.75 -3.19 19.53
C SER A 112 17.47 -4.48 19.11
N TYR A 113 16.98 -5.15 18.07
CA TYR A 113 17.44 -6.43 17.55
C TYR A 113 17.79 -6.34 16.05
N LEU A 114 17.97 -5.11 15.54
CA LEU A 114 18.20 -4.83 14.14
C LEU A 114 19.57 -4.22 13.96
N ARG A 115 20.38 -4.84 13.09
CA ARG A 115 21.63 -4.27 12.60
C ARG A 115 21.47 -3.93 11.13
N GLN A 116 22.02 -2.80 10.71
CA GLN A 116 22.01 -2.36 9.32
C GLN A 116 23.44 -2.18 8.83
N ASP A 117 23.74 -2.74 7.67
CA ASP A 117 24.97 -2.50 6.92
C ASP A 117 24.61 -2.21 5.45
N GLY A 118 24.62 -0.92 5.10
CA GLY A 118 24.15 -0.44 3.80
C GLY A 118 22.69 -0.83 3.53
N ASP A 119 22.51 -1.69 2.52
CA ASP A 119 21.20 -2.22 2.10
C ASP A 119 20.82 -3.54 2.80
N GLN A 120 21.70 -4.10 3.64
CA GLN A 120 21.42 -5.33 4.38
C GLN A 120 20.94 -5.02 5.80
N TYR A 121 19.92 -5.76 6.23
CA TYR A 121 19.33 -5.67 7.55
C TYR A 121 19.36 -7.05 8.19
N THR A 122 20.07 -7.16 9.31
CA THR A 122 20.18 -8.40 10.09
C THR A 122 19.29 -8.30 11.32
N PHE A 123 18.33 -9.23 11.43
CA PHE A 123 17.38 -9.35 12.53
C PHE A 123 17.87 -10.45 13.49
N GLU A 124 18.28 -10.05 14.70
CA GLU A 124 18.83 -10.92 15.74
C GLU A 124 17.80 -11.09 16.88
N LEU A 125 16.63 -11.65 16.58
CA LEU A 125 15.57 -11.81 17.59
C LEU A 125 15.91 -12.92 18.62
N PRO A 126 15.41 -12.82 19.86
CA PRO A 126 15.70 -13.81 20.90
C PRO A 126 15.20 -15.22 20.57
N GLY A 127 16.09 -16.20 20.71
CA GLY A 127 15.79 -17.63 20.59
C GLY A 127 15.48 -18.09 19.16
N GLN A 128 16.05 -17.41 18.16
CA GLN A 128 16.09 -17.83 16.76
C GLN A 128 17.44 -17.48 16.14
N GLU A 129 17.74 -18.08 14.98
CA GLU A 129 18.93 -17.73 14.21
C GLU A 129 18.80 -16.32 13.60
N PRO A 130 19.89 -15.54 13.51
CA PRO A 130 19.88 -14.26 12.83
C PRO A 130 19.44 -14.39 11.37
N VAL A 131 18.58 -13.49 10.92
CA VAL A 131 18.12 -13.45 9.53
C VAL A 131 18.59 -12.16 8.87
N THR A 132 19.36 -12.27 7.78
CA THR A 132 19.79 -11.12 6.98
C THR A 132 18.93 -10.99 5.73
N LEU A 133 18.34 -9.82 5.54
CA LEU A 133 17.49 -9.48 4.40
C LEU A 133 18.06 -8.28 3.64
N SER A 134 17.95 -8.31 2.32
CA SER A 134 18.35 -7.20 1.44
C SER A 134 17.16 -6.26 1.20
N ARG A 135 17.36 -4.96 1.41
CA ARG A 135 16.36 -3.92 1.21
C ARG A 135 16.15 -3.65 -0.27
N THR A 136 14.90 -3.66 -0.72
CA THR A 136 14.53 -3.19 -2.07
C THR A 136 13.99 -1.76 -2.03
N SER A 137 14.25 -1.01 -3.11
CA SER A 137 13.65 0.31 -3.33
C SER A 137 12.21 0.16 -3.76
N GLY A 138 11.27 0.35 -2.83
CA GLY A 138 9.85 0.12 -3.07
C GLY A 138 9.45 -1.36 -2.96
N TYR A 139 8.14 -1.58 -2.92
CA TYR A 139 7.56 -2.92 -2.82
C TYR A 139 7.52 -3.60 -4.20
N ALA A 140 8.20 -4.73 -4.30
CA ALA A 140 7.97 -5.75 -5.32
C ALA A 140 7.17 -6.90 -4.69
N GLU A 141 6.39 -7.62 -5.51
CA GLU A 141 5.60 -8.74 -5.01
C GLU A 141 6.51 -9.79 -4.34
N GLY A 142 6.18 -10.16 -3.11
CA GLY A 142 6.95 -11.13 -2.32
C GLY A 142 8.24 -10.58 -1.73
N ALA A 143 8.55 -9.28 -1.86
CA ALA A 143 9.74 -8.70 -1.24
C ALA A 143 9.74 -8.91 0.28
N ASP A 144 10.84 -9.42 0.82
CA ASP A 144 10.98 -9.67 2.26
C ASP A 144 11.24 -8.38 3.05
N LEU A 145 11.91 -7.41 2.43
CA LEU A 145 12.26 -6.13 3.03
C LEU A 145 12.24 -5.03 1.97
N PHE A 146 11.49 -3.97 2.20
CA PHE A 146 11.41 -2.85 1.26
C PHE A 146 11.34 -1.49 1.95
N GLU A 147 11.76 -0.46 1.24
CA GLU A 147 11.63 0.92 1.67
C GLU A 147 10.47 1.64 0.97
N PHE A 148 9.74 2.45 1.75
CA PHE A 148 8.76 3.38 1.22
C PHE A 148 8.65 4.62 2.11
N GLN A 149 8.81 5.82 1.53
CA GLN A 149 8.76 7.09 2.26
C GLN A 149 9.67 7.11 3.50
N GLU A 150 10.94 6.74 3.32
CA GLU A 150 11.96 6.70 4.40
C GLU A 150 11.62 5.70 5.53
N GLN A 151 10.66 4.81 5.30
CA GLN A 151 10.26 3.77 6.24
C GLN A 151 10.57 2.42 5.63
N VAL A 152 11.25 1.58 6.41
CA VAL A 152 11.54 0.20 6.02
C VAL A 152 10.46 -0.71 6.59
N PHE A 153 9.91 -1.56 5.74
CA PHE A 153 8.92 -2.57 6.08
C PHE A 153 9.50 -3.96 5.86
N VAL A 154 9.27 -4.84 6.81
CA VAL A 154 9.72 -6.24 6.80
C VAL A 154 8.53 -7.18 6.77
N LYS A 155 8.63 -8.21 5.94
CA LYS A 155 7.71 -9.34 5.90
C LYS A 155 7.91 -10.17 7.15
N LEU A 156 6.88 -10.30 7.98
CA LEU A 156 7.01 -10.98 9.28
C LEU A 156 7.47 -12.43 9.14
N ARG A 157 6.94 -13.15 8.15
CA ARG A 157 7.34 -14.54 7.91
C ARG A 157 8.80 -14.71 7.52
N ALA A 158 9.39 -13.72 6.85
CA ALA A 158 10.80 -13.78 6.45
C ALA A 158 11.73 -13.81 7.67
N ILE A 159 11.29 -13.22 8.79
CA ILE A 159 12.03 -13.21 10.06
C ILE A 159 11.48 -14.23 11.08
N GLY A 160 10.70 -15.22 10.63
CA GLY A 160 10.15 -16.28 11.49
C GLY A 160 9.00 -15.85 12.39
N MET A 161 8.32 -14.74 12.07
CA MET A 161 7.27 -14.15 12.88
C MET A 161 5.91 -14.14 12.16
N ARG A 162 4.83 -14.11 12.95
CA ARG A 162 3.48 -13.89 12.47
C ARG A 162 2.75 -12.84 13.31
N ALA A 163 1.80 -12.16 12.70
CA ALA A 163 0.92 -11.23 13.38
C ALA A 163 -0.42 -11.92 13.71
N VAL A 164 -0.77 -11.94 14.99
CA VAL A 164 -2.11 -12.32 15.46
C VAL A 164 -2.85 -11.04 15.85
N VAL A 165 -3.97 -10.78 15.17
CA VAL A 165 -4.80 -9.61 15.41
C VAL A 165 -5.81 -9.93 16.50
N ASP A 166 -5.78 -9.15 17.58
CA ASP A 166 -6.75 -9.20 18.68
C ASP A 166 -7.34 -7.79 18.89
N GLY A 167 -8.43 -7.51 18.17
CA GLY A 167 -9.05 -6.18 18.16
C GLY A 167 -8.11 -5.07 17.67
N GLN A 168 -7.73 -4.17 18.59
CA GLN A 168 -6.81 -3.05 18.34
C GLN A 168 -5.34 -3.39 18.60
N LYS A 169 -5.07 -4.65 18.99
CA LYS A 169 -3.72 -5.13 19.28
C LYS A 169 -3.24 -6.06 18.19
N VAL A 170 -1.93 -6.04 17.96
CA VAL A 170 -1.20 -6.99 17.12
C VAL A 170 -0.20 -7.68 18.01
N LYS A 171 -0.43 -8.96 18.29
CA LYS A 171 0.53 -9.81 18.98
C LYS A 171 1.46 -10.45 17.97
N LEU A 172 2.77 -10.31 18.21
CA LEU A 172 3.80 -10.97 17.42
C LEU A 172 4.16 -12.30 18.07
N GLU A 173 4.00 -13.37 17.29
CA GLU A 173 4.28 -14.74 17.70
C GLU A 173 5.25 -15.38 16.71
N ARG A 174 5.92 -16.47 17.13
CA ARG A 174 6.71 -17.27 16.20
C ARG A 174 5.82 -17.94 15.17
N GLU A 175 6.26 -17.97 13.92
CA GLU A 175 5.64 -18.82 12.91
C GLU A 175 5.90 -20.29 13.31
N PRO A 176 4.88 -21.15 13.39
CA PRO A 176 5.08 -22.55 13.70
C PRO A 176 5.94 -23.21 12.61
N VAL A 177 7.01 -23.89 13.02
CA VAL A 177 7.83 -24.72 12.12
C VAL A 177 6.91 -25.81 11.55
N ARG A 178 6.71 -25.82 10.24
CA ARG A 178 5.96 -26.86 9.53
C ARG A 178 6.88 -28.02 9.16
#